data_AF-A0A8J7WN67-F1
#
_entry.id   AF-A0A8J7WN67-F1
#
_cell.length_a   1.000
_cell.length_b   1.000
_cell.length_c   1.000
_cell.angle_alpha   90.00
_cell.angle_beta   90.00
_cell.angle_gamma   90.00
#
_symmetry.space_group_name_H-M   'P 1'
#
loop_
_entity.id
_entity.type
_entity.pdbx_description
1 polymer ?
#
loop_
_entity_poly.entity_id
_entity_poly.type
_entity_poly.pdbx_seq_one_letter_code
_entity_poly.pdbx_strand_id
1 'polypeptide(L)'
;MISRTAPTREEIIARGVRIDGLTAVRWIYGVGRTKGYELLRSGSLDFKVIRVPGRRESYVVPTSEVLRVLGLQDAPAETAR
;
A
#
# COMPACT_ATOMS: atom_id res chain seq x y z
N MET A 1 10.05 -20.54 -4.26
CA MET A 1 10.03 -19.50 -5.31
C MET A 1 8.63 -18.90 -5.29
N ILE A 2 8.42 -17.76 -4.60
CA ILE A 2 7.07 -17.18 -4.46
C ILE A 2 6.86 -16.24 -5.64
N SER A 3 5.93 -16.58 -6.53
CA SER A 3 5.59 -15.81 -7.72
C SER A 3 5.36 -14.34 -7.38
N ARG A 4 6.09 -13.48 -8.08
CA ARG A 4 6.12 -12.02 -7.94
C ARG A 4 4.95 -11.43 -8.72
N THR A 5 3.72 -11.73 -8.32
CA THR A 5 2.54 -11.18 -9.00
C THR A 5 2.17 -9.86 -8.35
N ALA A 6 2.29 -8.78 -9.10
CA ALA A 6 1.75 -7.48 -8.70
C ALA A 6 0.22 -7.61 -8.53
N PRO A 7 -0.37 -7.01 -7.49
CA PRO A 7 -1.81 -7.09 -7.26
C PRO A 7 -2.57 -6.33 -8.37
N THR A 8 -3.76 -6.82 -8.72
CA THR A 8 -4.68 -6.08 -9.60
C THR A 8 -5.44 -5.02 -8.81
N ARG A 9 -6.05 -4.05 -9.51
CA ARG A 9 -6.88 -3.01 -8.89
C ARG A 9 -8.00 -3.60 -8.02
N GLU A 10 -8.70 -4.61 -8.54
CA GLU A 10 -9.81 -5.27 -7.84
C GLU A 10 -9.35 -5.95 -6.56
N GLU A 11 -8.20 -6.63 -6.58
CA GLU A 11 -7.59 -7.27 -5.41
C GLU A 11 -7.22 -6.27 -4.31
N ILE A 12 -6.81 -5.05 -4.70
CA ILE A 12 -6.48 -3.97 -3.78
C ILE A 12 -7.77 -3.41 -3.16
N ILE A 13 -8.80 -3.16 -3.97
CA ILE A 13 -10.10 -2.64 -3.51
C ILE A 13 -10.81 -3.64 -2.60
N ALA A 14 -10.72 -4.95 -2.90
CA ALA A 14 -11.33 -6.01 -2.09
C ALA A 14 -10.79 -6.07 -0.65
N ARG A 15 -9.58 -5.53 -0.39
CA ARG A 15 -9.04 -5.41 0.98
C ARG A 15 -9.69 -4.31 1.81
N GLY A 16 -10.53 -3.49 1.21
CA GLY A 16 -11.24 -2.40 1.86
C GLY A 16 -10.45 -1.09 1.83
N VAL A 17 -10.64 -0.25 2.86
CA VAL A 17 -10.14 1.13 2.88
C VAL A 17 -8.67 1.28 3.30
N ARG A 18 -8.11 0.25 3.93
CA ARG A 18 -6.75 0.24 4.49
C ARG A 18 -6.10 -1.10 4.21
N ILE A 19 -4.83 -1.06 3.84
CA ILE A 19 -3.99 -2.23 3.60
C ILE A 19 -2.88 -2.24 4.66
N ASP A 20 -2.52 -3.44 5.12
CA ASP A 20 -1.38 -3.63 6.01
C ASP A 20 -0.08 -3.08 5.38
N GLY A 21 0.73 -2.38 6.18
CA GLY A 21 1.93 -1.70 5.73
C GLY A 21 2.94 -2.62 5.06
N LEU A 22 3.14 -3.83 5.59
CA LEU A 22 4.04 -4.81 4.98
C LEU A 22 3.54 -5.28 3.62
N THR A 23 2.23 -5.49 3.50
CA THR A 23 1.58 -5.86 2.25
C THR A 23 1.76 -4.76 1.20
N ALA A 24 1.54 -3.50 1.59
CA ALA A 24 1.71 -2.35 0.70
C ALA A 24 3.17 -2.18 0.22
N VAL A 25 4.16 -2.20 1.11
CA VAL A 25 5.57 -2.07 0.71
C VAL A 25 6.05 -3.25 -0.14
N ARG A 26 5.52 -4.45 0.11
CA ARG A 26 5.82 -5.62 -0.72
C ARG A 26 5.29 -5.43 -2.14
N TRP A 27 4.09 -4.89 -2.30
CA TRP A 27 3.51 -4.66 -3.63
C TRP A 27 4.16 -3.50 -4.37
N ILE A 28 4.48 -2.42 -3.67
CA ILE A 28 5.02 -1.19 -4.28
C ILE A 28 6.52 -1.33 -4.58
N TYR A 29 7.31 -1.82 -3.61
CA TYR A 29 8.77 -1.88 -3.74
C TYR A 29 9.30 -3.28 -4.06
N GLY A 30 8.45 -4.32 -4.03
CA GLY A 30 8.87 -5.70 -4.29
C GLY A 30 9.78 -6.29 -3.21
N VAL A 31 9.80 -5.70 -2.00
CA VAL A 31 10.73 -6.07 -0.93
C VAL A 31 10.18 -7.12 0.03
N GLY A 32 11.09 -7.85 0.69
CA GLY A 32 10.77 -8.81 1.75
C GLY A 32 10.46 -8.14 3.10
N ARG A 33 10.03 -8.94 4.09
CA ARG A 33 9.56 -8.47 5.42
C ARG A 33 10.57 -7.57 6.13
N THR A 34 11.83 -7.98 6.23
CA THR A 34 12.87 -7.22 6.94
C THR A 34 13.02 -5.83 6.36
N LYS A 35 13.26 -5.75 5.05
CA LYS A 35 13.42 -4.47 4.34
C LYS A 35 12.14 -3.64 4.36
N GLY A 36 10.98 -4.29 4.29
CA GLY A 36 9.68 -3.63 4.42
C GLY A 36 9.50 -2.94 5.76
N TYR A 37 9.83 -3.60 6.88
CA TYR A 37 9.79 -2.98 8.19
C TYR A 37 10.80 -1.85 8.35
N GLU A 38 12.01 -1.98 7.80
CA GLU A 38 12.99 -0.91 7.80
C GLU A 38 12.44 0.35 7.10
N LEU A 39 11.84 0.20 5.91
CA LEU A 39 11.22 1.31 5.18
C LEU A 39 10.07 1.95 5.96
N LEU A 40 9.17 1.13 6.53
CA LEU A 40 8.04 1.61 7.33
C LEU A 40 8.48 2.36 8.59
N ARG A 41 9.56 1.91 9.25
CA ARG A 41 10.13 2.58 10.42
C ARG A 41 10.90 3.85 10.05
N SER A 42 11.61 3.83 8.91
CA SER A 42 12.37 4.99 8.41
C SER A 42 11.44 6.12 7.95
N GLY A 43 10.22 5.79 7.51
CA GLY A 43 9.29 6.78 6.94
C GLY A 43 9.70 7.28 5.56
N SER A 44 10.75 6.72 4.97
CA SER A 44 11.27 7.07 3.63
C SER A 44 10.42 6.39 2.55
N LEU A 45 9.17 6.80 2.46
CA LEU A 45 8.16 6.25 1.55
C LEU A 45 7.55 7.36 0.72
N ASP A 46 7.30 7.08 -0.56
CA ASP A 46 6.67 8.01 -1.50
C ASP A 46 5.14 8.14 -1.31
N PHE A 47 4.63 7.56 -0.23
CA PHE A 47 3.22 7.50 0.09
C PHE A 47 2.95 7.58 1.57
N LYS A 48 1.72 7.99 1.89
CA LYS A 48 1.28 8.18 3.25
C LYS A 48 1.10 6.83 3.96
N VAL A 49 1.79 6.68 5.10
CA VAL A 49 1.61 5.57 6.02
C VAL A 49 1.05 6.08 7.34
N ILE A 50 0.06 5.36 7.88
CA ILE A 50 -0.55 5.65 9.16
C ILE A 50 -0.02 4.60 10.15
N ARG A 51 0.67 5.07 11.19
CA ARG A 51 1.04 4.22 12.32
C ARG A 51 -0.15 4.10 13.26
N VAL A 52 -0.55 2.86 13.56
CA VAL A 52 -1.67 2.62 14.48
C VAL A 52 -1.16 2.71 15.93
N PRO A 53 -1.65 3.67 16.74
CA PRO A 53 -1.24 3.79 18.14
C PRO A 53 -1.69 2.56 18.94
N GLY A 54 -0.92 2.18 19.96
CA GLY A 54 -1.24 1.05 20.84
C GLY A 54 -0.88 -0.34 20.30
N ARG A 55 -0.42 -0.46 19.05
CA ARG A 55 0.18 -1.70 18.53
C ARG A 55 1.60 -1.45 18.03
N ARG A 56 2.57 -2.16 18.61
CA ARG A 56 3.97 -2.07 18.18
C ARG A 56 4.05 -2.52 16.72
N GLU A 57 4.55 -1.64 15.85
CA GLU A 57 4.84 -1.94 14.43
C GLU A 57 3.61 -2.25 13.56
N SER A 58 2.42 -1.81 13.96
CA SER A 58 1.25 -1.82 13.08
C SER A 58 1.22 -0.55 12.23
N TYR A 59 1.47 -0.74 10.95
CA TYR A 59 1.37 0.30 9.93
C TYR A 59 0.23 -0.05 8.99
N VAL A 60 -0.54 0.95 8.59
CA VAL A 60 -1.58 0.79 7.58
C VAL A 60 -1.44 1.87 6.52
N VAL A 61 -1.73 1.51 5.28
CA VAL A 61 -1.65 2.39 4.12
C VAL A 61 -3.06 2.54 3.57
N PRO A 62 -3.53 3.76 3.29
CA PRO A 62 -4.81 3.95 2.62
C PRO A 62 -4.81 3.25 1.26
N THR A 63 -5.91 2.60 0.92
CA THR A 63 -6.04 1.92 -0.39
C THR A 63 -5.87 2.89 -1.56
N SER A 64 -6.37 4.12 -1.43
CA SER A 64 -6.17 5.18 -2.42
C SER A 64 -4.70 5.49 -2.69
N GLU A 65 -3.85 5.46 -1.66
CA GLU A 65 -2.40 5.66 -1.79
C GLU A 65 -1.74 4.49 -2.51
N VAL A 66 -2.12 3.25 -2.18
CA VAL A 66 -1.60 2.07 -2.87
C VAL A 66 -1.96 2.11 -4.36
N LEU A 67 -3.21 2.44 -4.69
CA LEU A 67 -3.65 2.60 -6.07
C LEU A 67 -2.90 3.75 -6.78
N ARG A 68 -2.66 4.87 -6.08
CA ARG A 68 -1.91 6.02 -6.61
C ARG A 68 -0.52 5.61 -7.06
N VAL A 69 0.23 4.98 -6.17
CA VAL A 69 1.63 4.65 -6.39
C VAL A 69 1.79 3.57 -7.45
N LEU A 70 0.85 2.63 -7.52
CA LEU A 70 0.84 1.59 -8.55
C LEU A 70 0.29 2.06 -9.90
N GLY A 71 -0.17 3.32 -10.01
CA GLY A 71 -0.76 3.86 -11.24
C GLY A 71 -2.11 3.23 -11.60
N LEU A 72 -2.82 2.68 -10.61
CA LEU A 72 -4.11 1.98 -10.76
C LEU A 72 -5.31 2.86 -10.36
N GLN A 73 -5.11 4.18 -10.24
CA GLN A 73 -6.23 5.10 -10.11
C GLN A 73 -6.92 5.22 -11.47
N ASP A 74 -8.20 4.87 -11.50
CA ASP A 74 -9.07 5.26 -12.62
C ASP A 74 -8.99 6.78 -12.74
N ALA A 75 -8.89 7.28 -13.96
CA ALA A 75 -9.05 8.69 -14.26
C ALA A 75 -10.27 9.22 -13.48
N PRO A 76 -10.20 10.44 -12.90
CA PRO A 76 -11.34 10.98 -12.18
C PRO A 76 -12.54 10.86 -13.11
N ALA A 77 -13.60 10.20 -12.62
CA ALA A 77 -14.89 10.24 -13.28
C ALA A 77 -15.21 11.73 -13.44
N GLU A 78 -15.01 12.23 -14.66
CA GLU A 78 -15.36 13.57 -15.07
C GLU A 78 -16.84 13.68 -14.76
N THR A 79 -17.13 14.34 -13.64
CA THR A 79 -18.48 14.66 -13.25
C THR A 79 -18.91 15.75 -14.21
N ALA A 80 -19.32 15.34 -15.40
CA ALA A 80 -20.15 16.13 -16.28
C ALA A 80 -21.50 16.28 -15.56
N ARG A 81 -21.68 17.42 -14.89
CA ARG A 81 -22.98 17.99 -14.57
C ARG A 81 -22.94 19.48 -14.78
#